data_AF-A0A955E1C3-F1
#
_entry.id   AF-A0A955E1C3-F1
#
_cell.length_a   1.000
_cell.length_b   1.000
_cell.length_c   1.000
_cell.angle_alpha   90.00
_cell.angle_beta   90.00
_cell.angle_gamma   90.00
#
_symmetry.space_group_name_H-M   'P 1'
#
loop_
_entity.id
_entity.type
_entity.pdbx_description
1 polymer ?
#
loop_
_entity_poly.entity_id
_entity_poly.type
_entity_poly.pdbx_seq_one_letter_code
_entity_poly.pdbx_strand_id
1 'polypeptide(L)' 'MNFNKEMLERLAELEHRQWATWMKYMLKNLTSENIEKWKKQADTPYKDLTEKEKDSDRNWAKEVQKILNGS' A
#
# COMPACT_ATOMS: atom_id res chain seq x y z
N MET A 1 -1.55 10.60 -19.03
CA MET A 1 -0.10 10.31 -18.88
C MET A 1 0.20 9.04 -19.65
N ASN A 2 1.22 9.05 -20.51
CA ASN A 2 1.71 7.82 -21.12
C ASN A 2 2.97 7.41 -20.34
N PHE A 3 2.93 6.29 -19.63
CA PHE A 3 4.09 5.82 -18.88
C PHE A 3 5.12 5.27 -19.87
N ASN A 4 6.32 5.86 -19.90
CA ASN A 4 7.42 5.24 -20.64
C ASN A 4 7.86 3.97 -19.89
N LYS A 5 8.62 3.10 -20.57
CA LYS A 5 9.05 1.81 -20.00
C LYS A 5 9.78 1.97 -18.67
N GLU A 6 10.63 2.98 -18.54
CA GLU A 6 11.36 3.27 -17.30
C GLU A 6 10.43 3.61 -16.14
N MET A 7 9.45 4.47 -16.36
CA MET A 7 8.47 4.86 -15.34
C MET A 7 7.59 3.68 -14.93
N LEU A 8 7.24 2.80 -15.87
CA LEU A 8 6.52 1.55 -15.56
C LEU A 8 7.35 0.65 -14.63
N GLU A 9 8.64 0.42 -14.93
CA GLU A 9 9.52 -0.40 -14.09
C GLU A 9 9.71 0.19 -12.69
N ARG A 10 9.86 1.51 -12.57
CA ARG A 10 9.97 2.19 -11.27
C ARG A 10 8.69 2.05 -10.42
N LEU A 11 7.52 2.15 -11.05
CA LEU A 11 6.24 1.95 -10.37
C LEU A 11 6.02 0.48 -9.99
N ALA A 12 6.46 -0.47 -10.83
CA ALA A 12 6.41 -1.89 -10.54
C ALA A 12 7.34 -2.28 -9.37
N GLU A 13 8.55 -1.70 -9.32
CA GLU A 13 9.46 -1.86 -8.18
C GLU A 13 8.81 -1.35 -6.87
N LEU A 14 8.12 -0.20 -6.94
CA LEU A 14 7.41 0.35 -5.78
C LEU A 14 6.26 -0.56 -5.34
N GLU A 15 5.47 -1.10 -6.26
CA GLU A 15 4.37 -2.04 -5.99
C GLU A 15 4.92 -3.30 -5.30
N HIS A 16 5.99 -3.89 -5.84
CA HIS A 16 6.59 -5.07 -5.23
C HIS A 16 7.11 -4.77 -3.82
N ARG A 17 7.72 -3.60 -3.61
CA ARG A 17 8.18 -3.15 -2.29
C ARG A 17 7.01 -2.97 -1.31
N GLN A 18 5.88 -2.46 -1.77
CA GLN A 18 4.64 -2.36 -1.00
C GLN A 18 4.14 -3.73 -0.56
N TRP A 19 3.96 -4.64 -1.51
CA TRP A 19 3.55 -6.01 -1.25
C TRP A 19 4.49 -6.69 -0.25
N ALA A 20 5.81 -6.65 -0.49
CA ALA A 20 6.78 -7.33 0.37
C ALA A 20 6.80 -6.77 1.80
N THR A 21 6.60 -5.45 1.96
CA THR A 21 6.52 -4.80 3.27
C THR A 21 5.30 -5.30 4.05
N TRP A 22 4.12 -5.29 3.42
CA TRP A 22 2.89 -5.75 4.04
C TRP A 22 2.92 -7.25 4.32
N MET A 23 3.40 -8.07 3.39
CA MET A 23 3.54 -9.51 3.59
C MET A 23 4.42 -9.84 4.79
N LYS A 24 5.59 -9.20 4.91
CA LYS A 24 6.48 -9.39 6.08
C LYS A 24 5.81 -8.95 7.38
N TYR A 25 5.10 -7.82 7.37
CA TYR A 25 4.35 -7.35 8.53
C TYR A 25 3.25 -8.33 8.93
N MET A 26 2.45 -8.79 7.97
CA MET A 26 1.36 -9.74 8.23
C MET A 26 1.89 -11.05 8.78
N LEU A 27 2.91 -11.63 8.14
CA LEU A 27 3.54 -12.89 8.59
C LEU A 27 4.07 -12.79 10.03
N LYS A 28 4.63 -11.65 10.41
CA LYS A 28 5.13 -11.40 11.77
C LYS A 28 4.01 -11.22 12.81
N ASN A 29 2.80 -10.85 12.38
CA ASN A 29 1.69 -10.47 13.26
C ASN A 29 0.43 -11.35 13.05
N LEU A 30 0.61 -12.58 12.57
CA LEU A 30 -0.47 -13.54 12.29
C LEU A 30 -1.16 -14.02 13.57
N THR A 31 -2.13 -13.24 14.05
CA THR A 31 -3.06 -13.61 15.12
C THR A 31 -4.49 -13.63 14.59
N SER A 32 -5.38 -14.39 15.20
CA SER A 32 -6.79 -14.44 14.79
C SER A 32 -7.45 -13.05 14.80
N GLU A 33 -7.13 -12.24 15.81
CA GLU A 33 -7.61 -10.84 15.92
C GLU A 33 -7.12 -9.98 14.75
N ASN A 34 -5.82 -10.05 14.42
CA ASN A 34 -5.29 -9.27 13.31
C ASN A 34 -5.84 -9.74 11.96
N ILE A 35 -6.04 -11.04 11.77
CA ILE A 35 -6.66 -11.59 10.55
C ILE A 35 -8.08 -11.04 10.39
N GLU A 36 -8.90 -11.07 11.44
CA GLU A 36 -10.27 -10.54 11.41
C GLU A 36 -10.28 -9.03 11.12
N LYS A 37 -9.40 -8.29 11.80
CA LYS A 37 -9.21 -6.86 11.57
C LYS A 37 -8.85 -6.56 10.11
N TRP A 38 -7.85 -7.24 9.53
CA TRP A 38 -7.43 -7.00 8.15
C TRP A 38 -8.50 -7.39 7.14
N LYS A 39 -9.26 -8.47 7.39
CA LYS A 39 -10.43 -8.82 6.56
C LYS A 39 -11.46 -7.70 6.55
N LYS A 40 -11.86 -7.21 7.72
CA LYS A 40 -12.79 -6.08 7.83
C LYS A 40 -12.28 -4.84 7.11
N GLN A 41 -11.00 -4.51 7.24
CA GLN A 41 -10.39 -3.38 6.57
C GLN A 41 -10.39 -3.54 5.04
N ALA A 42 -10.08 -4.74 4.53
CA ALA A 42 -10.10 -5.04 3.10
C ALA A 42 -11.51 -4.95 2.49
N ASP A 43 -12.54 -5.33 3.25
CA ASP A 43 -13.94 -5.25 2.82
C ASP A 43 -14.56 -3.85 2.99
N THR A 44 -13.87 -2.93 3.67
CA THR A 44 -14.36 -1.57 3.93
C THR A 44 -13.87 -0.61 2.82
N PRO A 45 -14.76 0.11 2.12
CA PRO A 45 -14.35 1.13 1.15
C PRO A 45 -13.44 2.19 1.78
N TYR A 46 -12.43 2.67 1.05
CA TYR A 46 -11.45 3.64 1.57
C TYR A 46 -12.09 4.84 2.29
N LYS A 47 -13.17 5.41 1.72
CA LYS A 47 -13.88 6.56 2.29
C LYS A 47 -14.40 6.29 3.71
N ASP A 48 -14.73 5.03 4.02
CA ASP A 48 -15.36 4.57 5.26
C ASP A 48 -14.33 4.04 6.28
N LEU A 49 -13.05 3.93 5.90
CA LEU A 49 -11.95 3.67 6.83
C LEU A 49 -11.76 4.83 7.80
N THR A 50 -11.30 4.52 9.02
CA THR A 50 -10.87 5.56 9.97
C THR A 50 -9.64 6.29 9.45
N GLU A 51 -9.41 7.52 9.92
CA GLU A 51 -8.23 8.28 9.49
C GLU A 51 -6.91 7.59 9.78
N LYS A 52 -6.85 6.83 10.88
CA LYS A 52 -5.67 6.04 11.25
C LYS A 52 -5.42 4.88 10.28
N GLU A 53 -6.48 4.26 9.76
CA GLU A 53 -6.34 3.16 8.81
C GLU A 53 -5.86 3.67 7.44
N LYS A 54 -6.38 4.82 7.02
CA LYS A 54 -5.99 5.52 5.79
C LYS A 54 -4.53 5.99 5.78
N ASP A 55 -3.89 6.16 6.93
CA ASP A 55 -2.52 6.66 7.01
C ASP A 55 -1.54 5.82 6.21
N SER A 56 -1.71 4.50 6.26
CA SER A 56 -0.82 3.58 5.56
C SER A 56 -0.98 3.67 4.03
N ASP A 57 -2.21 3.78 3.54
CA ASP A 57 -2.52 4.01 2.12
C ASP A 57 -1.95 5.34 1.64
N ARG A 58 -2.14 6.41 2.44
CA ARG A 58 -1.61 7.75 2.12
C ARG A 58 -0.09 7.77 2.04
N ASN A 59 0.60 7.01 2.89
CA ASN A 59 2.05 6.94 2.84
C ASN A 59 2.53 6.28 1.55
N TRP A 60 1.88 5.21 1.08
CA TRP A 60 2.20 4.62 -0.22
C TRP A 60 1.82 5.51 -1.39
N ALA A 61 0.69 6.24 -1.31
CA ALA A 61 0.32 7.23 -2.32
C ALA A 61 1.37 8.35 -2.44
N LYS A 62 1.98 8.78 -1.33
CA LYS A 62 3.10 9.75 -1.35
C LYS A 62 4.34 9.18 -2.02
N GLU A 63 4.65 7.89 -1.84
CA GLU A 63 5.76 7.26 -2.56
C GLU A 63 5.52 7.22 -4.08
N VAL A 64 4.28 6.96 -4.50
CA VAL A 64 3.90 7.07 -5.92
C VAL A 64 4.11 8.51 -6.41
N GLN A 65 3.65 9.52 -5.65
CA GLN A 65 3.84 10.93 -6.00
C GLN A 65 5.32 11.31 -6.18
N LYS A 66 6.23 10.79 -5.35
CA LYS A 66 7.67 11.03 -5.51
C LYS A 66 8.18 10.53 -6.87
N ILE A 67 7.83 9.30 -7.23
CA ILE A 67 8.20 8.71 -8.53
C ILE A 67 7.66 9.54 -9.69
N LEU A 68 6.38 9.94 -9.62
CA LEU A 68 5.75 10.75 -10.66
C LEU A 68 6.37 12.15 -10.79
N ASN A 69 6.83 12.73 -9.68
CA ASN A 69 7.47 14.04 -9.65
C ASN A 69 8.98 13.99 -9.94
N GLY A 70 9.54 12.80 -10.23
CA GLY A 70 10.97 12.62 -10.49
C GLY A 70 11.87 12.86 -9.28
N SER A 71 11.32 12.75 -8.07
CA SER A 71 12.00 12.98 -6.77
C SER A 71 12.42 11.68 -6.11
#